data_AF-A0A7G8EXJ9-F1
#
_entry.id   AF-A0A7G8EXJ9-F1
#
_cell.length_a   1.000
_cell.length_b   1.000
_cell.length_c   1.000
_cell.angle_alpha   90.00
_cell.angle_beta   90.00
_cell.angle_gamma   90.00
#
_symmetry.space_group_name_H-M   'P 1'
#
loop_
_entity.id
_entity.type
_entity.pdbx_description
1 polymer ?
#
loop_
_entity_poly.entity_id
_entity_poly.type
_entity_poly.pdbx_seq_one_letter_code
_entity_poly.pdbx_strand_id
1 'polypeptide(L)'
;MVQVPSSLVLRRPDDWHVHLRDGAMLQAVLPSTARTFARAIVMPNLRPPITTVDAALAYRSRILSALPQGQQFEPLMTAYLTDDLDPDELERGFREGVFIAAKLYPANATTNSAAGVSDLTQIAAVLERSHHPANR
;
A
#
# COMPACT_ATOMS: atom_id res chain seq x y z
N MET A 1 10.69 -14.65 -41.70
CA MET A 1 10.80 -15.04 -40.28
C MET A 1 10.95 -13.77 -39.47
N VAL A 2 10.11 -13.54 -38.46
CA VAL A 2 10.27 -12.38 -37.57
C VAL A 2 11.35 -12.74 -36.55
N GLN A 3 12.40 -11.94 -36.48
CA GLN A 3 13.41 -12.07 -35.43
C GLN A 3 12.83 -11.60 -34.10
N VAL A 4 12.73 -12.51 -33.13
CA VAL A 4 12.37 -12.16 -31.76
C VAL A 4 13.65 -11.80 -31.01
N PRO A 5 13.72 -10.64 -30.32
CA PRO A 5 14.89 -10.29 -29.55
C PRO A 5 15.11 -11.27 -28.39
N SER A 6 16.38 -11.60 -28.11
CA SER A 6 16.78 -12.49 -27.02
C SER A 6 16.83 -11.82 -25.65
N SER A 7 16.70 -10.49 -25.60
CA SER A 7 16.71 -9.71 -24.36
C SER A 7 15.84 -8.46 -24.47
N LEU A 8 15.34 -8.00 -23.32
CA LEU A 8 14.61 -6.74 -23.16
C LEU A 8 15.20 -5.99 -21.97
N VAL A 9 15.74 -4.80 -22.22
CA VAL A 9 16.24 -3.90 -21.17
C VAL A 9 15.19 -2.84 -20.91
N LEU A 10 14.71 -2.77 -19.67
CA LEU A 10 13.73 -1.79 -19.21
C LEU A 10 14.33 -0.92 -18.12
N ARG A 11 13.79 0.29 -17.95
CA ARG A 11 13.98 1.04 -16.70
C ARG A 11 13.46 0.18 -15.56
N ARG A 12 14.10 0.25 -14.39
CA ARG A 12 13.69 -0.53 -13.23
C ARG A 12 12.21 -0.23 -12.93
N PRO A 13 11.34 -1.25 -12.90
CA PRO A 13 9.90 -1.05 -12.76
C PRO A 13 9.50 -0.80 -11.30
N ASP A 14 8.22 -0.50 -11.10
CA ASP A 14 7.56 -0.42 -9.80
C ASP A 14 6.38 -1.42 -9.76
N ASP A 15 6.03 -1.89 -8.56
CA ASP A 15 4.88 -2.78 -8.33
C ASP A 15 3.71 -2.01 -7.70
N TRP A 16 2.67 -1.76 -8.48
CA TRP A 16 1.54 -0.93 -8.04
C TRP A 16 0.51 -1.67 -7.17
N HIS A 17 0.72 -2.96 -6.85
CA HIS A 17 -0.12 -3.70 -5.90
C HIS A 17 0.61 -4.90 -5.31
N VAL A 18 1.17 -4.76 -4.09
CA VAL A 18 1.85 -5.87 -3.40
C VAL A 18 1.33 -6.12 -1.98
N HIS A 19 1.34 -7.39 -1.55
CA HIS A 19 1.08 -7.80 -0.16
C HIS A 19 2.36 -8.35 0.47
N LEU A 20 3.03 -7.55 1.31
CA LEU A 20 4.29 -7.95 1.97
C LEU A 20 4.09 -8.71 3.29
N ARG A 21 2.86 -8.72 3.83
CA ARG A 21 2.53 -9.36 5.13
C ARG A 21 3.36 -8.76 6.28
N ASP A 22 3.61 -9.50 7.36
CA ASP A 22 4.41 -9.03 8.48
C ASP A 22 5.25 -10.18 9.08
N GLY A 23 6.16 -9.85 10.00
CA GLY A 23 6.98 -10.83 10.73
C GLY A 23 7.81 -11.72 9.81
N ALA A 24 7.82 -13.03 10.07
CA ALA A 24 8.61 -13.99 9.30
C ALA A 24 8.23 -14.02 7.81
N MET A 25 6.96 -13.77 7.48
CA MET A 25 6.52 -13.75 6.09
C MET A 25 7.07 -12.52 5.35
N LEU A 26 7.08 -11.35 6.00
CA LEU A 26 7.71 -10.14 5.45
C LEU A 26 9.18 -10.39 5.11
N GLN A 27 9.93 -11.02 6.03
CA GLN A 27 11.33 -11.38 5.81
C GLN A 27 11.52 -12.33 4.62
N ALA A 28 10.59 -13.27 4.42
CA ALA A 28 10.66 -14.23 3.34
C ALA A 28 10.33 -13.61 1.96
N VAL A 29 9.37 -12.68 1.88
CA VAL A 29 8.83 -12.20 0.60
C VAL A 29 9.47 -10.89 0.11
N LEU A 30 9.84 -9.98 1.02
CA LEU A 30 10.38 -8.67 0.66
C LEU A 30 11.61 -8.73 -0.26
N PRO A 31 12.60 -9.62 -0.05
CA PRO A 31 13.78 -9.67 -0.92
C PRO A 31 13.46 -9.94 -2.39
N SER A 32 12.37 -10.64 -2.68
CA SER A 32 11.95 -10.92 -4.06
C SER A 32 11.34 -9.69 -4.72
N THR A 33 10.52 -8.92 -4.02
CA THR A 33 9.99 -7.64 -4.52
C THR A 33 11.11 -6.63 -4.70
N ALA A 34 11.95 -6.43 -3.68
CA ALA A 34 13.01 -5.42 -3.68
C ALA A 34 14.10 -5.69 -4.73
N ARG A 35 14.34 -6.96 -5.10
CA ARG A 35 15.28 -7.31 -6.18
C ARG A 35 14.83 -6.80 -7.56
N THR A 36 13.52 -6.78 -7.82
CA THR A 36 12.97 -6.45 -9.14
C THR A 36 12.50 -5.01 -9.21
N PHE A 37 11.77 -4.55 -8.20
CA PHE A 37 11.06 -3.28 -8.23
C PHE A 37 11.78 -2.20 -7.43
N ALA A 38 11.75 -0.96 -7.92
CA ALA A 38 12.30 0.19 -7.21
C ALA A 38 11.36 0.62 -6.07
N ARG A 39 10.06 0.66 -6.35
CA ARG A 39 9.02 1.05 -5.39
C ARG A 39 7.85 0.08 -5.45
N ALA A 40 7.02 0.05 -4.41
CA ALA A 40 5.75 -0.66 -4.48
C ALA A 40 4.64 -0.03 -3.65
N ILE A 41 3.40 -0.08 -4.13
CA ILE A 41 2.21 0.23 -3.34
C ILE A 41 1.91 -0.97 -2.43
N VAL A 42 2.16 -0.78 -1.14
CA VAL A 42 2.00 -1.81 -0.12
C VAL A 42 0.57 -1.80 0.41
N MET A 43 -0.11 -2.93 0.23
CA MET A 43 -1.51 -3.10 0.65
C MET A 43 -1.68 -3.15 2.17
N PRO A 44 -2.78 -2.59 2.73
CA PRO A 44 -2.88 -2.30 4.16
C PRO A 44 -3.64 -3.36 4.97
N ASN A 45 -4.00 -4.49 4.36
CA ASN A 45 -4.86 -5.53 4.95
C ASN A 45 -4.12 -6.51 5.88
N LEU A 46 -3.33 -5.96 6.81
CA LEU A 46 -2.74 -6.70 7.94
C LEU A 46 -3.82 -7.06 8.99
N ARG A 47 -3.40 -7.67 10.11
CA ARG A 47 -4.24 -7.90 11.29
C ARG A 47 -3.56 -7.28 12.52
N PRO A 48 -4.07 -6.17 13.08
CA PRO A 48 -5.17 -5.34 12.55
C PRO A 48 -4.81 -4.66 11.21
N PRO A 49 -5.80 -4.19 10.42
CA PRO A 49 -5.55 -3.42 9.20
C PRO A 49 -4.86 -2.09 9.51
N ILE A 50 -4.20 -1.50 8.53
CA ILE A 50 -3.54 -0.19 8.66
C ILE A 50 -4.56 0.91 8.40
N THR A 51 -5.14 1.47 9.46
CA THR A 51 -6.13 2.55 9.40
C THR A 51 -5.61 3.89 9.93
N THR A 52 -4.40 3.92 10.51
CA THR A 52 -3.80 5.14 11.08
C THR A 52 -2.42 5.43 10.53
N VAL A 53 -2.02 6.69 10.59
CA VAL A 53 -0.69 7.20 10.23
C VAL A 53 0.40 6.47 11.02
N ASP A 54 0.21 6.35 12.34
CA ASP A 54 1.19 5.69 13.21
C ASP A 54 1.38 4.21 12.85
N ALA A 55 0.29 3.50 12.54
CA ALA A 55 0.36 2.11 12.11
C ALA A 55 1.12 1.97 10.78
N ALA A 56 0.91 2.90 9.85
CA ALA A 56 1.58 2.93 8.56
C ALA A 56 3.08 3.24 8.70
N LEU A 57 3.45 4.21 9.53
CA LEU A 57 4.85 4.53 9.84
C LEU A 57 5.56 3.36 10.51
N ALA A 58 4.91 2.74 11.49
CA ALA A 58 5.46 1.56 12.16
C ALA A 58 5.66 0.40 11.18
N TYR A 59 4.70 0.15 10.28
CA TYR A 59 4.82 -0.91 9.27
C TYR A 59 5.90 -0.59 8.23
N ARG A 60 5.98 0.66 7.75
CA ARG A 60 7.06 1.13 6.87
C ARG A 60 8.43 0.89 7.49
N SER A 61 8.58 1.21 8.78
CA SER A 61 9.82 0.97 9.53
C SER A 61 10.17 -0.52 9.57
N ARG A 62 9.21 -1.41 9.81
CA ARG A 62 9.43 -2.87 9.77
C ARG A 62 9.86 -3.36 8.38
N ILE A 63 9.24 -2.85 7.32
CA ILE A 63 9.62 -3.19 5.94
C ILE A 63 11.06 -2.77 5.65
N LEU A 64 11.43 -1.52 5.95
CA LEU A 64 12.78 -1.01 5.71
C LEU A 64 13.83 -1.73 6.56
N SER A 65 13.49 -2.12 7.79
CA SER A 65 14.37 -2.91 8.67
C SER A 65 14.57 -4.35 8.18
N ALA A 66 13.63 -4.89 7.41
CA ALA A 66 13.70 -6.21 6.79
C ALA A 66 14.47 -6.22 5.46
N LEU A 67 14.85 -5.05 4.94
CA LEU A 67 15.47 -4.93 3.63
C LEU A 67 16.90 -5.51 3.67
N PRO A 68 17.28 -6.44 2.76
CA PRO A 68 18.64 -6.95 2.72
C PRO A 68 19.66 -5.85 2.44
N GLN A 69 20.84 -5.97 3.05
CA GLN A 69 21.93 -5.01 2.89
C GLN A 69 22.25 -4.79 1.40
N GLY A 70 22.40 -3.52 1.01
CA GLY A 70 22.73 -3.12 -0.35
C GLY A 70 21.54 -3.06 -1.31
N GLN A 71 20.34 -3.51 -0.92
CA GLN A 71 19.14 -3.28 -1.71
C GLN A 71 18.56 -1.89 -1.44
N GLN A 72 17.96 -1.30 -2.48
CA GLN A 72 17.19 -0.06 -2.40
C GLN A 72 15.76 -0.37 -2.82
N PHE A 73 14.80 0.00 -1.97
CA PHE A 73 13.38 -0.22 -2.17
C PHE A 73 12.57 0.84 -1.42
N GLU A 74 11.56 1.42 -2.07
CA GLU A 74 10.64 2.40 -1.48
C GLU A 74 9.24 1.79 -1.30
N PRO A 75 8.83 1.45 -0.07
CA PRO A 75 7.44 1.08 0.21
C PRO A 75 6.55 2.33 0.22
N LEU A 76 5.58 2.38 -0.69
CA LEU A 76 4.54 3.41 -0.76
C LEU A 76 3.32 2.92 0.02
N MET A 77 3.08 3.52 1.18
CA MET A 77 2.07 3.01 2.12
C MET A 77 0.66 3.45 1.73
N THR A 78 -0.33 2.64 2.10
CA THR A 78 -1.74 2.91 1.85
C THR A 78 -2.56 2.82 3.13
N ALA A 79 -3.68 3.53 3.17
CA ALA A 79 -4.69 3.41 4.22
C ALA A 79 -5.72 2.34 3.86
N TYR A 80 -6.18 1.57 4.83
CA TYR A 80 -7.31 0.67 4.70
C TYR A 80 -8.61 1.44 4.95
N LEU A 81 -9.55 1.44 3.99
CA LEU A 81 -10.87 2.06 4.20
C LEU A 81 -11.78 1.16 5.04
N THR A 82 -12.32 1.72 6.11
CA THR A 82 -13.34 1.12 6.99
C THR A 82 -14.56 2.05 7.05
N ASP A 83 -15.71 1.54 7.50
CA ASP A 83 -16.94 2.35 7.63
C ASP A 83 -16.78 3.52 8.62
N ASP A 84 -15.86 3.41 9.58
CA ASP A 84 -15.61 4.34 10.67
C ASP A 84 -14.27 5.10 10.53
N LEU A 85 -13.60 5.01 9.37
CA LEU A 85 -12.33 5.71 9.15
C LEU A 85 -12.56 7.22 9.23
N ASP A 86 -11.81 7.89 10.11
CA ASP A 86 -11.82 9.34 10.22
C ASP A 86 -11.24 9.99 8.94
N PRO A 87 -12.01 10.83 8.21
CA PRO A 87 -11.50 11.57 7.05
C PRO A 87 -10.28 12.45 7.37
N ASP A 88 -10.20 13.00 8.59
CA ASP A 88 -9.09 13.85 9.01
C ASP A 88 -7.80 13.03 9.18
N GLU A 89 -7.91 11.76 9.60
CA GLU A 89 -6.77 10.83 9.68
C GLU A 89 -6.19 10.53 8.29
N LEU A 90 -7.07 10.35 7.30
CA LEU A 90 -6.65 10.11 5.92
C LEU A 90 -6.01 11.36 5.30
N GLU A 91 -6.60 12.55 5.49
CA GLU A 91 -6.00 13.80 5.03
C GLU A 91 -4.64 14.04 5.68
N ARG A 92 -4.54 13.86 7.00
CA ARG A 92 -3.29 13.99 7.74
C ARG A 92 -2.20 13.11 7.14
N GLY A 93 -2.49 11.82 6.96
CA GLY A 93 -1.52 10.89 6.41
C GLY A 93 -1.11 11.21 4.97
N PHE A 94 -2.01 11.75 4.15
CA PHE A 94 -1.66 12.24 2.81
C PHE A 94 -0.76 13.48 2.87
N ARG A 95 -1.13 14.49 3.67
CA ARG A 95 -0.37 15.75 3.80
C ARG A 95 1.02 15.57 4.39
N GLU A 96 1.18 14.60 5.29
CA GLU A 96 2.48 14.23 5.86
C GLU A 96 3.31 13.32 4.93
N GLY A 97 2.76 12.92 3.77
CA GLY A 97 3.44 12.04 2.82
C GLY A 97 3.55 10.58 3.30
N VAL A 98 2.73 10.18 4.27
CA VAL A 98 2.68 8.81 4.80
C VAL A 98 1.84 7.91 3.91
N PHE A 99 0.66 8.37 3.50
CA PHE A 99 -0.23 7.65 2.58
C PHE A 99 -0.12 8.21 1.16
N ILE A 100 0.07 7.33 0.17
CA ILE A 100 -0.03 7.71 -1.26
C ILE A 100 -1.42 7.42 -1.84
N ALA A 101 -2.17 6.51 -1.20
CA ALA A 101 -3.50 6.09 -1.62
C ALA A 101 -4.28 5.45 -0.46
N ALA A 102 -5.59 5.33 -0.62
CA ALA A 102 -6.44 4.51 0.23
C ALA A 102 -6.95 3.29 -0.55
N LYS A 103 -7.19 2.18 0.16
CA LYS A 103 -7.66 0.93 -0.45
C LYS A 103 -9.00 0.50 0.13
N LEU A 104 -9.98 0.37 -0.76
CA LEU A 104 -11.27 -0.22 -0.48
C LEU A 104 -11.19 -1.75 -0.54
N TYR A 105 -11.73 -2.41 0.48
CA TYR A 105 -12.09 -3.82 0.47
C TYR A 105 -13.57 -3.92 0.85
N PRO A 106 -14.42 -4.57 0.04
CA PRO A 106 -15.79 -4.86 0.48
C PRO A 106 -15.77 -5.79 1.69
N ALA A 107 -16.61 -5.52 2.69
CA ALA A 107 -16.68 -6.31 3.90
C ALA A 107 -16.87 -7.81 3.59
N ASN A 108 -16.03 -8.66 4.19
CA ASN A 108 -16.04 -10.12 4.05
C ASN A 108 -15.80 -10.70 2.63
N ALA A 109 -15.46 -9.88 1.63
CA ALA A 109 -15.27 -10.37 0.26
C ALA A 109 -13.92 -11.11 0.02
N THR A 110 -12.91 -10.85 0.84
CA THR A 110 -11.56 -11.42 0.67
C THR A 110 -10.75 -11.53 1.97
N THR A 111 -9.50 -11.97 1.88
CA THR A 111 -8.58 -12.15 3.01
C THR A 111 -8.43 -10.86 3.83
N ASN A 112 -8.72 -10.96 5.12
CA ASN A 112 -8.66 -9.86 6.11
C ASN A 112 -9.58 -8.67 5.76
N SER A 113 -10.73 -8.95 5.12
CA SER A 113 -11.72 -7.93 4.75
C SER A 113 -12.87 -7.77 5.73
N ALA A 114 -12.81 -8.39 6.92
CA ALA A 114 -13.92 -8.32 7.88
C ALA A 114 -14.18 -6.89 8.39
N ALA A 115 -13.14 -6.06 8.46
CA ALA A 115 -13.24 -4.63 8.78
C ALA A 115 -13.44 -3.74 7.54
N GLY A 116 -13.72 -4.35 6.38
CA GLY A 116 -13.95 -3.66 5.11
C GLY A 116 -15.21 -2.81 5.12
N VAL A 117 -15.40 -2.08 4.04
CA VAL A 117 -16.55 -1.19 3.84
C VAL A 117 -17.80 -2.02 3.60
N SER A 118 -18.84 -1.81 4.41
CA SER A 118 -20.12 -2.50 4.26
C SER A 118 -21.06 -1.79 3.29
N ASP A 119 -21.02 -0.45 3.25
CA ASP A 119 -21.80 0.40 2.37
C ASP A 119 -20.95 1.63 1.97
N LEU A 120 -20.92 1.95 0.67
CA LEU A 120 -20.18 3.10 0.14
C LEU A 120 -20.71 4.43 0.69
N THR A 121 -21.99 4.51 1.09
CA THR A 121 -22.56 5.71 1.71
C THR A 121 -21.87 6.07 3.03
N GLN A 122 -21.36 5.08 3.76
CA GLN A 122 -20.68 5.26 5.05
C GLN A 122 -19.32 5.94 4.88
N ILE A 123 -18.67 5.75 3.74
CA ILE A 123 -17.36 6.35 3.44
C ILE A 123 -17.46 7.57 2.52
N ALA A 124 -18.64 8.10 2.27
CA ALA A 124 -18.84 9.23 1.37
C ALA A 124 -17.97 10.45 1.76
N ALA A 125 -17.92 10.78 3.05
CA ALA A 125 -17.09 11.87 3.58
C ALA A 125 -15.58 11.65 3.31
N VAL A 126 -15.11 10.40 3.44
CA VAL A 126 -13.71 10.04 3.14
C VAL A 126 -13.41 10.18 1.65
N LEU A 127 -14.34 9.75 0.78
CA LEU A 127 -14.20 9.85 -0.67
C LEU A 127 -14.19 11.31 -1.14
N GLU A 128 -15.09 12.14 -0.60
CA GLU A 128 -15.12 13.58 -0.87
C GLU A 128 -13.82 14.28 -0.43
N ARG A 129 -13.31 13.95 0.77
CA ARG A 129 -12.03 14.49 1.26
C ARG A 129 -10.85 14.07 0.40
N SER A 130 -10.86 12.83 -0.07
CA SER A 130 -9.82 12.26 -0.94
C SER A 130 -9.85 12.88 -2.35
N HIS A 131 -10.98 13.47 -2.74
CA HIS A 131 -11.12 14.24 -3.96
C HIS A 131 -10.48 15.62 -3.78
N HIS A 132 -9.17 15.64 -3.63
CA HIS A 132 -8.42 16.89 -3.75
C HIS A 132 -8.41 17.28 -5.24
N PRO A 133 -8.87 18.48 -5.63
CA PRO A 133 -8.69 18.98 -6.98
C PRO A 133 -7.19 19.26 -7.18
N ALA A 134 -6.41 18.22 -7.41
CA ALA A 134 -5.01 18.33 -7.75
C ALA A 134 -4.91 18.69 -9.25
N ASN A 135 -4.49 19.93 -9.53
CA ASN A 135 -4.13 20.49 -10.84
C ASN A 135 -5.26 20.61 -11.89
N ARG A 136 -5.94 21.76 -11.89
CA ARG A 136 -5.89 22.63 -13.08
C ARG A 136 -4.67 23.55 -12.96
#